data_AF-A0A7V7WMM5-F1
#
_entry.id   AF-A0A7V7WMM5-F1
#
_cell.length_a   1.000
_cell.length_b   1.000
_cell.length_c   1.000
_cell.angle_alpha   90.00
_cell.angle_beta   90.00
_cell.angle_gamma   90.00
#
_symmetry.space_group_name_H-M   'P 1'
#
loop_
_entity.id
_entity.type
_entity.pdbx_description
1 polymer ?
#
loop_
_entity_poly.entity_id
_entity_poly.type
_entity_poly.pdbx_seq_one_letter_code
_entity_poly.pdbx_strand_id
1 'polypeptide(L)'
;IFNNLEAIAGKLKILLGGNFDRENADSFKGLLERIAASKFKDDIVATNLKPIMPEMKQHDLNGIGSSCERCTFSDYEINKMLELRREIRRVGLTPTDPINVGPCEYYRRNAVTVGIDGRLYKCIAFLGIEDGQIGDVDRQEYNEVGEAMLSLKPLEHKKCTKCPFVPLCAGGCRADSYNQTGSFENISCQQPYFIKTLREELPLEYYEGAQTATQMRV
;
A
#
# COMPACT_ATOMS: atom_id res chain seq x y z
N ILE A 1 4.48 -22.90 -1.16
CA ILE A 1 3.52 -21.96 -1.80
C ILE A 1 3.25 -22.35 -3.25
N PHE A 2 4.24 -22.34 -4.15
CA PHE A 2 4.03 -22.61 -5.59
C PHE A 2 3.23 -23.90 -5.89
N ASN A 3 3.62 -25.04 -5.30
CA ASN A 3 2.90 -26.31 -5.50
C ASN A 3 1.43 -26.24 -5.03
N ASN A 4 1.13 -25.43 -4.01
CA ASN A 4 -0.24 -25.24 -3.56
C ASN A 4 -1.04 -24.45 -4.61
N LEU A 5 -0.43 -23.45 -5.24
CA LEU A 5 -1.05 -22.70 -6.35
C LEU A 5 -1.34 -23.61 -7.55
N GLU A 6 -0.41 -24.50 -7.90
CA GLU A 6 -0.66 -25.51 -8.94
C GLU A 6 -1.80 -26.47 -8.58
N ALA A 7 -1.91 -26.88 -7.33
CA ALA A 7 -2.97 -27.78 -6.87
C ALA A 7 -4.38 -27.14 -6.88
N ILE A 8 -4.47 -25.81 -6.85
CA ILE A 8 -5.74 -25.05 -6.90
C ILE A 8 -6.03 -24.45 -8.27
N ALA A 9 -5.22 -24.73 -9.29
CA ALA A 9 -5.42 -24.21 -10.64
C ALA A 9 -6.85 -24.51 -11.15
N GLY A 10 -7.51 -23.49 -11.70
CA GLY A 10 -8.88 -23.51 -12.20
C GLY A 10 -9.97 -23.50 -11.12
N LYS A 11 -9.62 -23.48 -9.82
CA LYS A 11 -10.60 -23.57 -8.72
C LYS A 11 -10.91 -22.22 -8.07
N LEU A 12 -9.94 -21.31 -8.04
CA LEU A 12 -10.04 -20.02 -7.34
C LEU A 12 -9.35 -18.94 -8.15
N LYS A 13 -9.85 -17.71 -8.07
CA LYS A 13 -9.15 -16.53 -8.56
C LYS A 13 -8.07 -16.11 -7.57
N ILE A 14 -6.93 -15.66 -8.08
CA ILE A 14 -5.71 -15.40 -7.32
C ILE A 14 -5.34 -13.92 -7.45
N LEU A 15 -5.19 -13.25 -6.30
CA LEU A 15 -4.49 -11.97 -6.20
C LEU A 15 -3.04 -12.27 -5.81
N LEU A 16 -2.09 -12.00 -6.69
CA LEU A 16 -0.68 -12.25 -6.45
C LEU A 16 -0.04 -11.02 -5.77
N GLY A 17 0.44 -11.21 -4.54
CA GLY A 17 1.16 -10.19 -3.79
C GLY A 17 2.62 -10.59 -3.56
N GLY A 18 3.52 -9.61 -3.54
CA GLY A 18 4.91 -9.80 -3.13
C GLY A 18 5.51 -8.53 -2.52
N ASN A 19 6.45 -8.71 -1.60
CA ASN A 19 7.19 -7.60 -1.00
C ASN A 19 8.67 -7.65 -1.40
N PHE A 20 9.27 -6.49 -1.67
CA PHE A 20 10.65 -6.40 -2.10
C PHE A 20 11.49 -5.40 -1.30
N ASP A 21 12.79 -5.65 -1.26
CA ASP A 21 13.81 -4.70 -0.82
C ASP A 21 14.94 -4.66 -1.87
N ARG A 22 16.08 -4.04 -1.53
CA ARG A 22 17.23 -3.95 -2.44
C ARG A 22 17.90 -5.29 -2.72
N GLU A 23 17.75 -6.27 -1.83
CA GLU A 23 18.43 -7.56 -1.93
C GLU A 23 17.67 -8.52 -2.84
N ASN A 24 16.33 -8.44 -2.85
CA ASN A 24 15.50 -9.40 -3.56
C ASN A 24 14.77 -8.84 -4.79
N ALA A 25 14.73 -7.52 -5.02
CA ALA A 25 13.87 -6.94 -6.05
C ALA A 25 14.17 -7.47 -7.46
N ASP A 26 15.43 -7.77 -7.78
CA ASP A 26 15.84 -8.30 -9.09
C ASP A 26 15.40 -9.77 -9.28
N SER A 27 15.16 -10.50 -8.20
CA SER A 27 14.72 -11.91 -8.25
C SER A 27 13.29 -12.07 -8.78
N PHE A 28 12.46 -11.02 -8.70
CA PHE A 28 11.07 -11.06 -9.15
C PHE A 28 10.94 -11.33 -10.64
N LYS A 29 11.91 -10.94 -11.47
CA LYS A 29 11.87 -11.22 -12.91
C LYS A 29 11.78 -12.72 -13.20
N GLY A 30 12.66 -13.52 -12.60
CA GLY A 30 12.65 -14.98 -12.76
C GLY A 30 11.40 -15.62 -12.13
N LEU A 31 10.91 -15.06 -11.01
CA LEU A 31 9.66 -15.53 -10.40
C LEU A 31 8.45 -15.29 -11.32
N LEU A 32 8.34 -14.10 -11.92
CA LEU A 32 7.26 -13.75 -12.84
C LEU A 32 7.27 -14.63 -14.10
N GLU A 33 8.44 -14.93 -14.65
CA GLU A 33 8.59 -15.85 -15.78
C GLU A 33 8.13 -17.27 -15.42
N ARG A 34 8.51 -17.76 -14.24
CA ARG A 34 8.05 -19.07 -13.76
C ARG A 34 6.53 -19.11 -13.53
N ILE A 35 5.94 -18.03 -13.02
CA ILE A 35 4.49 -17.91 -12.83
C ILE A 35 3.77 -17.86 -14.18
N ALA A 36 4.31 -17.14 -15.16
CA ALA A 36 3.73 -17.07 -16.49
C ALA A 36 3.76 -18.41 -17.26
N ALA A 37 4.65 -19.34 -16.87
CA ALA A 37 4.68 -20.70 -17.40
C ALA A 37 3.84 -21.70 -16.58
N SER A 38 3.15 -21.26 -15.52
CA SER A 38 2.43 -22.13 -14.60
C SER A 38 1.01 -22.46 -15.05
N LYS A 39 0.45 -23.54 -14.51
CA LYS A 39 -0.94 -23.97 -14.77
C LYS A 39 -2.00 -23.03 -14.19
N PHE A 40 -1.61 -22.17 -13.24
CA PHE A 40 -2.52 -21.25 -12.54
C PHE A 40 -2.39 -19.80 -13.05
N LYS A 41 -1.65 -19.56 -14.14
CA LYS A 41 -1.47 -18.22 -14.72
C LYS A 41 -2.82 -17.53 -14.95
N ASP A 42 -3.76 -18.21 -15.59
CA ASP A 42 -5.05 -17.65 -15.99
C ASP A 42 -6.03 -17.45 -14.82
N ASP A 43 -5.66 -17.93 -13.62
CA ASP A 43 -6.38 -17.66 -12.38
C ASP A 43 -5.94 -16.36 -11.73
N ILE A 44 -4.78 -15.80 -12.09
CA ILE A 44 -4.25 -14.56 -11.52
C ILE A 44 -5.01 -13.38 -12.10
N VAL A 45 -5.79 -12.70 -11.26
CA VAL A 45 -6.60 -11.55 -11.68
C VAL A 45 -5.85 -10.22 -11.55
N ALA A 46 -4.90 -10.13 -10.63
CA ALA A 46 -4.01 -8.98 -10.52
C ALA A 46 -2.74 -9.35 -9.75
N THR A 47 -1.67 -8.60 -10.01
CA THR A 47 -0.35 -8.74 -9.37
C THR A 47 0.09 -7.41 -8.77
N ASN A 48 0.57 -7.45 -7.52
CA ASN A 48 1.03 -6.27 -6.80
C ASN A 48 2.35 -6.57 -6.10
N LEU A 49 3.40 -5.84 -6.47
CA LEU A 49 4.73 -5.94 -5.87
C LEU A 49 5.05 -4.62 -5.19
N LYS A 50 5.23 -4.65 -3.87
CA LYS A 50 5.40 -3.46 -3.03
C LYS A 50 6.71 -3.50 -2.25
N PRO A 51 7.29 -2.35 -1.88
CA PRO A 51 8.42 -2.34 -0.96
C PRO A 51 8.07 -3.03 0.36
N ILE A 52 9.08 -3.60 1.02
CA ILE A 52 9.00 -4.00 2.42
C ILE A 52 8.92 -2.71 3.25
N MET A 53 7.84 -2.58 4.02
CA MET A 53 7.73 -1.50 4.99
C MET A 53 8.70 -1.78 6.16
N PRO A 54 9.38 -0.76 6.71
CA PRO A 54 10.22 -0.93 7.88
C PRO A 54 9.41 -1.46 9.06
N GLU A 55 10.06 -2.32 9.86
CA GLU A 55 9.48 -2.84 11.10
C GLU A 55 9.09 -1.68 12.03
N MET A 56 7.86 -1.73 12.54
CA MET A 56 7.37 -0.76 13.50
C MET A 56 8.04 -1.00 14.85
N LYS A 57 8.64 0.05 15.42
CA LYS A 57 9.27 -0.01 16.74
C LYS A 57 8.49 0.88 17.70
N GLN A 58 8.35 0.41 18.94
CA GLN A 58 7.91 1.27 20.04
C GLN A 58 8.87 2.46 20.13
N HIS A 59 8.34 3.68 20.08
CA HIS A 59 9.14 4.88 20.25
C HIS A 59 9.14 5.29 21.73
N ASP A 60 10.33 5.51 22.30
CA ASP A 60 10.44 6.23 23.57
C ASP A 60 10.03 7.69 23.32
N LEU A 61 8.93 8.15 23.92
CA LEU A 61 8.34 9.48 23.73
C LEU A 61 9.24 10.67 24.16
N ASN A 62 10.52 10.44 24.46
CA ASN A 62 11.50 11.45 24.88
C ASN A 62 12.16 12.21 23.72
N GLY A 63 11.83 11.89 22.47
CA GLY A 63 12.34 12.58 21.29
C GLY A 63 11.38 13.65 20.80
N ILE A 64 11.80 14.92 20.80
CA ILE A 64 11.14 16.01 20.06
C ILE A 64 10.99 15.54 18.61
N GLY A 65 9.76 15.19 18.22
CA GLY A 65 9.42 14.78 16.86
C GLY A 65 9.77 15.92 15.91
N SER A 66 10.94 15.82 15.28
CA SER A 66 11.31 16.68 14.16
C SER A 66 10.15 16.67 13.18
N SER A 67 9.70 17.84 12.74
CA SER A 67 8.65 18.06 11.74
C SER A 67 9.08 17.59 10.34
N CYS A 68 9.88 16.52 10.26
CA CYS A 68 10.49 16.02 9.05
C CYS A 68 9.41 15.31 8.24
N GLU A 69 8.79 16.11 7.38
CA GLU A 69 7.88 15.77 6.29
C GLU A 69 8.58 14.80 5.31
N ARG A 70 8.69 13.51 5.64
CA ARG A 70 9.29 12.53 4.72
C ARG A 70 8.23 11.95 3.79
N CYS A 71 8.71 11.48 2.64
CA CYS A 71 7.88 10.85 1.63
C CYS A 71 7.70 9.37 1.98
N THR A 72 6.52 8.81 1.74
CA THR A 72 6.24 7.39 2.02
C THR A 72 7.17 6.45 1.26
N PHE A 73 7.57 6.83 0.04
CA PHE A 73 8.44 6.04 -0.81
C PHE A 73 9.65 6.85 -1.22
N SER A 74 10.82 6.21 -1.19
CA SER A 74 12.06 6.71 -1.76
C SER A 74 12.04 6.65 -3.29
N ASP A 75 12.91 7.44 -3.94
CA ASP A 75 13.04 7.41 -5.41
C ASP A 75 13.40 6.02 -5.95
N TYR A 76 14.21 5.26 -5.20
CA TYR A 76 14.54 3.88 -5.57
C TYR A 76 13.28 3.00 -5.60
N GLU A 77 12.46 3.05 -4.54
CA GLU A 77 11.23 2.25 -4.45
C GLU A 77 10.23 2.62 -5.53
N ILE A 78 10.05 3.92 -5.81
CA ILE A 78 9.16 4.37 -6.89
C ILE A 78 9.65 3.85 -8.25
N ASN A 79 10.95 3.98 -8.53
CA ASN A 79 11.54 3.43 -9.76
C ASN A 79 11.34 1.92 -9.86
N LYS A 80 11.61 1.20 -8.78
CA LYS A 80 11.56 -0.27 -8.79
C LYS A 80 10.14 -0.80 -8.91
N MET A 81 9.17 -0.14 -8.28
CA MET A 81 7.74 -0.44 -8.49
C MET A 81 7.36 -0.30 -9.96
N LEU A 82 7.76 0.79 -10.63
CA LEU A 82 7.45 1.01 -12.05
C LEU A 82 8.14 -0.01 -12.96
N GLU A 83 9.40 -0.36 -12.68
CA GLU A 83 10.12 -1.43 -13.36
C GLU A 83 9.40 -2.77 -13.24
N LEU A 84 9.06 -3.18 -12.01
CA LEU A 84 8.38 -4.45 -11.76
C LEU A 84 6.98 -4.50 -12.40
N ARG A 85 6.27 -3.37 -12.47
CA ARG A 85 4.99 -3.27 -13.19
C ARG A 85 5.15 -3.52 -14.70
N ARG A 86 6.20 -3.01 -15.30
CA ARG A 86 6.52 -3.30 -16.72
C ARG A 86 6.83 -4.78 -16.90
N GLU A 87 7.57 -5.40 -15.98
CA GLU A 87 7.86 -6.83 -16.02
C GLU A 87 6.59 -7.70 -15.85
N ILE A 88 5.68 -7.32 -14.97
CA ILE A 88 4.36 -7.97 -14.82
C ILE A 88 3.62 -7.98 -16.16
N ARG A 89 3.50 -6.82 -16.82
CA ARG A 89 2.86 -6.71 -18.15
C ARG A 89 3.61 -7.53 -19.20
N ARG A 90 4.94 -7.48 -19.21
CA ARG A 90 5.79 -8.19 -20.19
C ARG A 90 5.52 -9.69 -20.21
N VAL A 91 5.27 -10.30 -19.05
CA VAL A 91 4.97 -11.74 -18.94
C VAL A 91 3.49 -12.08 -19.14
N GLY A 92 2.66 -11.08 -19.47
CA GLY A 92 1.23 -11.24 -19.71
C GLY A 92 0.40 -11.38 -18.43
N LEU A 93 0.84 -10.80 -17.32
CA LEU A 93 0.07 -10.65 -16.09
C LEU A 93 -0.44 -9.20 -15.96
N THR A 94 -1.48 -9.01 -15.17
CA THR A 94 -2.09 -7.69 -14.95
C THR A 94 -1.58 -7.06 -13.66
N PRO A 95 -0.92 -5.89 -13.69
CA PRO A 95 -0.59 -5.17 -12.46
C PRO A 95 -1.85 -4.54 -11.84
N THR A 96 -1.88 -4.35 -10.52
CA THR A 96 -2.99 -3.60 -9.88
C THR A 96 -3.01 -2.13 -10.31
N ASP A 97 -4.11 -1.42 -10.07
CA ASP A 97 -4.17 0.04 -10.22
C ASP A 97 -3.03 0.72 -9.42
N PRO A 98 -2.16 1.52 -10.07
CA PRO A 98 -1.03 2.14 -9.40
C PRO A 98 -1.39 3.42 -8.64
N ILE A 99 -2.59 3.97 -8.81
CA ILE A 99 -3.03 5.21 -8.19
C ILE A 99 -3.81 4.91 -6.90
N ASN A 100 -4.33 3.69 -6.75
CA ASN A 100 -5.11 3.26 -5.60
C ASN A 100 -4.23 2.90 -4.38
N VAL A 101 -3.59 3.92 -3.77
CA VAL A 101 -2.74 3.80 -2.57
C VAL A 101 -3.50 4.11 -1.28
N GLY A 102 -4.59 4.89 -1.37
CA GLY A 102 -5.45 5.20 -0.24
C GLY A 102 -6.67 6.03 -0.63
N PRO A 103 -7.42 6.56 0.35
CA PRO A 103 -7.33 6.23 1.78
C PRO A 103 -7.63 4.75 2.05
N CYS A 104 -6.74 4.07 2.79
CA CYS A 104 -6.92 2.68 3.18
C CYS A 104 -7.97 2.52 4.29
N GLU A 105 -8.21 1.28 4.71
CA GLU A 105 -9.15 0.91 5.76
C GLU A 105 -8.90 1.64 7.10
N TYR A 106 -7.68 2.11 7.36
CA TYR A 106 -7.36 2.95 8.53
C TYR A 106 -8.37 4.09 8.72
N TYR A 107 -8.77 4.76 7.64
CA TYR A 107 -9.65 5.94 7.71
C TYR A 107 -11.13 5.59 7.92
N ARG A 108 -11.51 4.32 7.84
CA ARG A 108 -12.91 3.90 8.02
C ARG A 108 -13.18 3.73 9.51
N ARG A 109 -14.17 4.43 10.06
CA ARG A 109 -14.53 4.33 11.47
C ARG A 109 -14.79 2.88 11.91
N ASN A 110 -15.40 2.05 11.07
CA ASN A 110 -15.78 0.66 11.37
C ASN A 110 -14.78 -0.41 10.90
N ALA A 111 -13.54 -0.05 10.57
CA ALA A 111 -12.49 -1.02 10.23
C ALA A 111 -11.45 -1.09 11.34
N VAL A 112 -11.14 -2.29 11.82
CA VAL A 112 -10.17 -2.52 12.90
C VAL A 112 -9.36 -3.79 12.61
N THR A 113 -8.15 -3.83 13.16
CA THR A 113 -7.35 -5.05 13.31
C THR A 113 -7.53 -5.56 14.73
N VAL A 114 -7.77 -6.87 14.87
CA VAL A 114 -7.93 -7.53 16.16
C VAL A 114 -6.66 -8.31 16.48
N GLY A 115 -6.01 -7.98 17.59
CA GLY A 115 -4.91 -8.75 18.15
C GLY A 115 -5.38 -10.06 18.74
N ILE A 116 -4.49 -11.05 18.78
CA ILE A 116 -4.78 -12.37 19.39
C ILE A 116 -5.10 -12.28 20.88
N ASP A 117 -4.74 -11.16 21.51
CA ASP A 117 -4.99 -10.79 22.90
C ASP A 117 -6.31 -10.03 23.10
N GLY A 118 -7.10 -9.81 22.04
CA GLY A 118 -8.35 -9.06 22.08
C GLY A 118 -8.18 -7.54 21.93
N ARG A 119 -6.94 -7.02 21.91
CA ARG A 119 -6.70 -5.58 21.71
C ARG A 119 -7.05 -5.16 20.29
N LEU A 120 -7.62 -3.97 20.15
CA LEU A 120 -8.02 -3.41 18.86
C LEU A 120 -7.01 -2.35 18.38
N TYR A 121 -6.79 -2.31 17.06
CA TYR A 121 -5.88 -1.38 16.37
C TYR A 121 -6.52 -0.85 15.08
N LYS A 122 -6.15 0.37 14.63
CA LYS A 122 -6.64 0.91 13.33
C LYS A 122 -5.97 0.29 12.10
N CYS A 123 -4.77 -0.25 12.25
CA CYS A 123 -4.01 -0.84 11.16
C CYS A 123 -3.12 -1.95 11.70
N ILE A 124 -2.90 -2.98 10.87
CA ILE A 124 -2.02 -4.12 11.18
C ILE A 124 -0.60 -3.69 11.57
N ALA A 125 -0.13 -2.55 11.06
CA ALA A 125 1.18 -2.03 11.41
C ALA A 125 1.31 -1.65 12.90
N PHE A 126 0.21 -1.34 13.59
CA PHE A 126 0.23 -1.02 15.01
C PHE A 126 0.05 -2.24 15.91
N LEU A 127 -0.04 -3.46 15.36
CA LEU A 127 -0.26 -4.67 16.14
C LEU A 127 0.90 -4.87 17.14
N GLY A 128 0.58 -4.87 18.44
CA GLY A 128 1.57 -4.97 19.51
C GLY A 128 2.27 -3.66 19.90
N ILE A 129 1.92 -2.53 19.28
CA ILE A 129 2.40 -1.20 19.67
C ILE A 129 1.42 -0.60 20.69
N GLU A 130 1.89 -0.33 21.90
CA GLU A 130 1.01 0.13 23.00
C GLU A 130 0.33 1.46 22.65
N ASP A 131 1.10 2.40 22.08
CA ASP A 131 0.62 3.72 21.62
C ASP A 131 -0.45 3.63 20.51
N GLY A 132 -0.57 2.46 19.86
CA GLY A 132 -1.49 2.22 18.77
C GLY A 132 -2.79 1.55 19.20
N GLN A 133 -2.93 1.14 20.47
CA GLN A 133 -4.14 0.48 20.96
C GLN A 133 -5.32 1.46 20.96
N ILE A 134 -6.40 1.08 20.31
CA ILE A 134 -7.62 1.90 20.20
C ILE A 134 -8.80 1.40 21.03
N GLY A 135 -8.67 0.22 21.65
CA GLY A 135 -9.75 -0.41 22.39
C GLY A 135 -9.49 -1.89 22.64
N ASP A 136 -10.57 -2.61 22.92
CA ASP A 136 -10.60 -4.04 23.20
C ASP A 136 -11.92 -4.63 22.68
N VAL A 137 -11.92 -5.88 22.21
CA VAL A 137 -13.13 -6.58 21.71
C VAL A 137 -14.25 -6.67 22.74
N ASP A 138 -13.93 -6.62 24.03
CA ASP A 138 -14.92 -6.66 25.11
C ASP A 138 -15.60 -5.29 25.34
N ARG A 139 -15.13 -4.23 24.66
CA ARG A 139 -15.67 -2.87 24.75
C ARG A 139 -16.27 -2.43 23.42
N GLN A 140 -17.36 -1.68 23.49
CA GLN A 140 -18.08 -1.20 22.29
C GLN A 140 -17.63 0.19 21.82
N GLU A 141 -16.62 0.78 22.45
CA GLU A 141 -16.17 2.15 22.22
C GLU A 141 -14.67 2.22 22.00
N TYR A 142 -14.24 3.19 21.18
CA TYR A 142 -12.82 3.54 21.05
C TYR A 142 -12.35 4.34 22.26
N ASN A 143 -11.09 4.16 22.63
CA ASN A 143 -10.42 5.04 23.58
C ASN A 143 -10.04 6.38 22.90
N GLU A 144 -9.39 7.26 23.66
CA GLU A 144 -8.93 8.56 23.18
C GLU A 144 -7.95 8.47 21.99
N VAL A 145 -7.09 7.44 21.96
CA VAL A 145 -6.16 7.19 20.86
C VAL A 145 -6.94 6.88 19.58
N GLY A 146 -7.97 6.04 19.67
CA GLY A 146 -8.82 5.69 18.54
C GLY A 146 -9.58 6.88 17.94
N GLU A 147 -10.11 7.77 18.79
CA GLU A 147 -10.74 9.00 18.31
C GLU A 147 -9.71 9.98 17.73
N ALA A 148 -8.54 10.14 18.36
CA ALA A 148 -7.45 10.98 17.84
C ALA A 148 -6.98 10.50 16.46
N MET A 149 -6.76 9.19 16.31
CA MET A 149 -6.37 8.53 15.05
C MET A 149 -7.35 8.78 13.89
N LEU A 150 -8.64 8.98 14.18
CA LEU A 150 -9.69 9.26 13.20
C LEU A 150 -9.94 10.76 12.99
N SER A 151 -9.41 11.63 13.85
CA SER A 151 -9.65 13.08 13.80
C SER A 151 -8.71 13.87 12.90
N LEU A 152 -7.77 13.21 12.21
CA LEU A 152 -6.80 13.89 11.36
C LEU A 152 -7.48 14.68 10.24
N LYS A 153 -7.04 15.92 10.05
CA LYS A 153 -7.52 16.81 8.99
C LYS A 153 -6.38 17.21 8.05
N PRO A 154 -6.09 16.42 7.01
CA PRO A 154 -4.99 16.69 6.10
C PRO A 154 -5.03 18.09 5.50
N LEU A 155 -6.23 18.63 5.23
CA LEU A 155 -6.41 19.96 4.62
C LEU A 155 -5.94 21.13 5.50
N GLU A 156 -5.79 20.92 6.81
CA GLU A 156 -5.23 21.93 7.74
C GLU A 156 -3.69 22.02 7.59
N HIS A 157 -3.03 21.02 6.99
CA HIS A 157 -1.60 21.04 6.73
C HIS A 157 -1.26 21.81 5.43
N LYS A 158 -0.33 22.77 5.50
CA LYS A 158 0.07 23.67 4.39
C LYS A 158 0.36 22.98 3.05
N LYS A 159 1.00 21.80 3.07
CA LYS A 159 1.33 21.02 1.86
C LYS A 159 0.09 20.36 1.23
N CYS A 160 -0.92 20.06 2.03
CA CYS A 160 -2.11 19.32 1.62
C CYS A 160 -3.26 20.25 1.24
N THR A 161 -3.34 21.47 1.80
CA THR A 161 -4.42 22.44 1.54
C THR A 161 -4.68 22.69 0.05
N LYS A 162 -3.64 22.66 -0.80
CA LYS A 162 -3.74 22.84 -2.26
C LYS A 162 -3.30 21.61 -3.07
N CYS A 163 -3.08 20.47 -2.42
CA CYS A 163 -2.59 19.28 -3.10
C CYS A 163 -3.77 18.55 -3.77
N PRO A 164 -3.73 18.34 -5.10
CA PRO A 164 -4.81 17.66 -5.82
C PRO A 164 -4.91 16.17 -5.48
N PHE A 165 -3.89 15.60 -4.82
CA PHE A 165 -3.83 14.18 -4.47
C PHE A 165 -4.39 13.85 -3.10
N VAL A 166 -4.89 14.84 -2.32
CA VAL A 166 -5.52 14.57 -1.01
C VAL A 166 -6.65 13.53 -1.08
N PRO A 167 -7.53 13.54 -2.10
CA PRO A 167 -8.55 12.50 -2.24
C PRO A 167 -8.00 11.08 -2.40
N LEU A 168 -6.74 10.93 -2.85
CA LEU A 168 -6.08 9.64 -3.09
C LEU A 168 -5.19 9.17 -1.95
N CYS A 169 -4.85 10.03 -0.98
CA CYS A 169 -3.94 9.64 0.11
C CYS A 169 -4.42 10.02 1.51
N ALA A 170 -5.35 10.95 1.63
CA ALA A 170 -5.79 11.52 2.91
C ALA A 170 -4.61 11.93 3.82
N GLY A 171 -3.55 12.51 3.24
CA GLY A 171 -2.35 12.93 3.97
C GLY A 171 -1.30 11.83 4.16
N GLY A 172 -1.53 10.61 3.66
CA GLY A 172 -0.54 9.51 3.60
C GLY A 172 -0.73 8.39 4.60
N CYS A 173 0.25 7.48 4.67
CA CYS A 173 0.24 6.33 5.58
C CYS A 173 0.58 6.74 7.03
N ARG A 174 -0.27 6.35 7.98
CA ARG A 174 -0.09 6.67 9.41
C ARG A 174 1.01 5.87 10.09
N ALA A 175 1.13 4.60 9.70
CA ALA A 175 2.19 3.73 10.18
C ALA A 175 3.56 4.28 9.78
N ASP A 176 3.67 4.76 8.54
CA ASP A 176 4.90 5.38 8.06
C ASP A 176 5.21 6.69 8.77
N SER A 177 4.20 7.55 8.99
CA SER A 177 4.34 8.76 9.82
C SER A 177 4.86 8.43 11.23
N TYR A 178 4.26 7.43 11.88
CA TYR A 178 4.66 6.99 13.21
C TYR A 178 6.10 6.48 13.21
N ASN A 179 6.47 5.58 12.29
CA ASN A 179 7.85 5.07 12.17
C ASN A 179 8.90 6.16 11.97
N GLN A 180 8.56 7.23 11.26
CA GLN A 180 9.50 8.29 10.93
C GLN A 180 9.61 9.37 12.00
N THR A 181 8.55 9.58 12.79
CA THR A 181 8.40 10.76 13.65
C THR A 181 7.97 10.47 15.08
N GLY A 182 7.57 9.23 15.39
CA GLY A 182 6.92 8.85 16.65
C GLY A 182 5.47 9.29 16.77
N SER A 183 4.87 9.90 15.74
CA SER A 183 3.50 10.38 15.75
C SER A 183 2.73 9.99 14.49
N PHE A 184 1.49 9.52 14.68
CA PHE A 184 0.54 9.24 13.58
C PHE A 184 -0.18 10.50 13.07
N GLU A 185 -0.03 11.64 13.76
CA GLU A 185 -0.69 12.91 13.40
C GLU A 185 0.02 13.66 12.27
N ASN A 186 1.31 13.40 12.05
CA ASN A 186 2.09 14.04 10.99
C ASN A 186 1.69 13.54 9.60
N ILE A 187 1.80 14.36 8.57
CA ILE A 187 1.59 13.88 7.19
C ILE A 187 2.75 12.99 6.72
N SER A 188 2.47 11.97 5.91
CA SER A 188 3.47 11.17 5.19
C SER A 188 3.24 11.38 3.70
N CYS A 189 4.10 12.17 3.03
CA CYS A 189 3.75 12.67 1.70
C CYS A 189 3.88 11.58 0.62
N GLN A 190 2.84 11.40 -0.20
CA GLN A 190 2.84 10.47 -1.34
C GLN A 190 2.85 11.18 -2.71
N GLN A 191 2.89 12.51 -2.73
CA GLN A 191 2.84 13.30 -3.96
C GLN A 191 3.92 12.90 -4.99
N PRO A 192 5.20 12.66 -4.61
CA PRO A 192 6.21 12.26 -5.59
C PRO A 192 5.88 10.95 -6.29
N TYR A 193 5.32 9.98 -5.56
CA TYR A 193 4.85 8.72 -6.12
C TYR A 193 3.74 8.97 -7.14
N PHE A 194 2.68 9.71 -6.78
CA PHE A 194 1.57 9.96 -7.70
C PHE A 194 2.02 10.69 -8.97
N ILE A 195 2.83 11.75 -8.84
CA ILE A 195 3.31 12.52 -10.00
C ILE A 195 4.07 11.60 -10.97
N LYS A 196 4.97 10.78 -10.44
CA LYS A 196 5.81 9.92 -11.27
C LYS A 196 5.03 8.78 -11.89
N THR A 197 4.24 8.09 -11.08
CA THR A 197 3.36 7.02 -11.52
C THR A 197 2.37 7.48 -12.57
N LEU A 198 1.64 8.58 -12.35
CA LEU A 198 0.71 9.13 -13.34
C LEU A 198 1.41 9.49 -14.64
N ARG A 199 2.61 10.07 -14.57
CA ARG A 199 3.38 10.44 -15.76
C ARG A 199 3.79 9.23 -16.59
N GLU A 200 4.17 8.14 -15.93
CA GLU A 200 4.73 6.96 -16.61
C GLU A 200 3.68 5.92 -16.99
N GLU A 201 2.58 5.79 -16.23
CA GLU A 201 1.59 4.72 -16.40
C GLU A 201 0.32 5.19 -17.13
N LEU A 202 -0.14 6.43 -16.93
CA LEU A 202 -1.37 6.93 -17.56
C LEU A 202 -1.33 6.88 -19.10
N PRO A 203 -0.21 7.21 -19.78
CA PRO A 203 -0.14 7.06 -21.22
C PRO A 203 -0.34 5.60 -21.66
N LEU A 204 0.28 4.65 -20.95
CA LEU A 204 0.17 3.23 -21.27
C LEU A 204 -1.28 2.75 -21.16
N GLU A 205 -1.96 3.09 -20.07
CA GLU A 205 -3.36 2.73 -19.85
C GLU A 205 -4.29 3.35 -20.91
N TYR A 206 -4.04 4.60 -21.30
CA TYR A 206 -4.83 5.26 -22.35
C TYR A 206 -4.62 4.59 -23.73
N TYR A 207 -3.38 4.25 -24.09
CA TYR A 207 -3.09 3.57 -25.36
C TYR A 207 -3.64 2.14 -25.38
N GLU A 208 -3.47 1.38 -24.31
CA GLU A 208 -4.04 0.03 -24.16
C GLU A 208 -5.57 0.07 -24.27
N GLY A 209 -6.22 0.97 -23.51
CA GLY A 209 -7.68 1.14 -23.55
C GLY A 209 -8.20 1.54 -24.93
N ALA A 210 -7.50 2.44 -25.64
CA ALA A 210 -7.85 2.83 -27.00
C ALA A 210 -7.74 1.66 -27.99
N GLN A 211 -6.72 0.81 -27.86
CA GLN A 211 -6.55 -0.38 -28.70
C GLN A 211 -7.67 -1.40 -28.45
N THR A 212 -8.00 -1.70 -27.19
CA THR A 212 -9.09 -2.61 -26.84
C THR A 212 -10.44 -2.09 -27.36
N ALA A 213 -10.75 -0.81 -27.18
CA ALA A 213 -11.98 -0.20 -27.68
C ALA A 213 -12.10 -0.24 -29.22
N THR A 214 -10.96 -0.20 -29.92
CA THR A 214 -10.93 -0.31 -31.39
C THR A 214 -11.12 -1.76 -31.85
N GLN A 215 -10.60 -2.74 -31.11
CA GLN A 215 -10.76 -4.17 -31.42
C GLN A 215 -12.16 -4.72 -31.11
N MET A 216 -12.91 -4.10 -30.19
CA MET A 216 -14.31 -4.45 -29.89
C MET A 216 -15.31 -3.97 -30.95
N ARG A 217 -14.88 -3.17 -31.94
CA ARG A 217 -15.69 -2.76 -33.10
C ARG A 217 -15.45 -3.71 -34.27
N VAL A 218 -15.95 -4.95 -34.18
CA VAL A 218 -16.14 -5.88 -35.31
C VAL A 218 -17.44 -6.63 -35.13
#